data_AF-L9XS46-F1
#
_entry.id   AF-L9XS46-F1
#
_cell.length_a   1.000
_cell.length_b   1.000
_cell.length_c   1.000
_cell.angle_alpha   90.00
_cell.angle_beta   90.00
_cell.angle_gamma   90.00
#
_symmetry.space_group_name_H-M   'P 1'
#
loop_
_entity.id
_entity.type
_entity.pdbx_description
1 polymer ?
#
loop_
_entity_poly.entity_id
_entity_poly.type
_entity_poly.pdbx_seq_one_letter_code
_entity_poly.pdbx_strand_id
1 'polypeptide(L)'
;MEPDDTWASIRRQCEGLEPGTELLTPVSERPFEVERTDDDRIVVRFGDSGETRPLWREQFVVFLEQLDDGEVSIDHLQPGVEPYASVVTLADEYAADDEVIRYDTDGSAGESPFLVPAADARNPPERVHDDALLLAALLEELDADEPTALDTDSLTDLYVLASDVQHGSDRVRRSAREPLLERLGPDQELHGRYGTVRRTTRERRQPKDAETIFAALDERGIPREWVTGVDRDKLDVVLAVTDLEEPEVYDIEEDVYVQKTGVDEDEKYSRLQGIADRIDDLEGAEGEELRDELDDIEDRLEEALSAD
;
A
#
# COMPACT_ATOMS: atom_id res chain seq x y z
N MET A 1 -26.26 14.50 27.49
CA MET A 1 -25.12 15.44 27.55
C MET A 1 -25.52 16.68 26.77
N GLU A 2 -24.98 17.87 27.05
CA GLU A 2 -25.26 19.01 26.14
C GLU A 2 -24.50 18.77 24.82
N PRO A 3 -25.10 19.01 23.64
CA PRO A 3 -24.48 18.76 22.32
C PRO A 3 -23.09 19.40 22.14
N ASP A 4 -22.85 20.49 22.87
CA ASP A 4 -21.61 21.26 22.84
C ASP A 4 -20.45 20.52 23.53
N ASP A 5 -20.74 19.75 24.58
CA ASP A 5 -19.74 18.94 25.28
C ASP A 5 -19.32 17.74 24.41
N THR A 6 -20.28 17.10 23.74
CA THR A 6 -20.01 15.98 22.82
C THR A 6 -19.23 16.43 21.59
N TRP A 7 -19.58 17.59 21.01
CA TRP A 7 -18.82 18.17 19.89
C TRP A 7 -17.36 18.45 20.27
N ALA A 8 -17.13 19.05 21.44
CA ALA A 8 -15.78 19.30 21.95
C ALA A 8 -15.01 17.99 22.21
N SER A 9 -15.70 16.93 22.64
CA SER A 9 -15.10 15.59 22.81
C SER A 9 -14.64 15.01 21.48
N ILE A 10 -15.54 14.96 20.48
CA ILE A 10 -15.25 14.46 19.12
C ILE A 10 -14.06 15.20 18.52
N ARG A 11 -14.08 16.54 18.56
CA ARG A 11 -12.98 17.37 18.06
C ARG A 11 -11.65 17.03 18.70
N ARG A 12 -11.63 16.88 20.03
CA ARG A 12 -10.41 16.55 20.79
C ARG A 12 -9.87 15.17 20.40
N GLN A 13 -10.75 14.19 20.21
CA GLN A 13 -10.34 12.85 19.77
C GLN A 13 -9.74 12.90 18.36
N CYS A 14 -10.37 13.64 17.44
CA CYS A 14 -9.83 13.86 16.09
C CYS A 14 -8.47 14.58 16.09
N GLU A 15 -8.30 15.61 16.94
CA GLU A 15 -7.03 16.34 17.10
C GLU A 15 -5.94 15.50 17.77
N GLY A 16 -6.31 14.45 18.51
CA GLY A 16 -5.40 13.53 19.19
C GLY A 16 -4.98 12.32 18.35
N LEU A 17 -5.51 12.14 17.13
CA LEU A 17 -5.14 11.03 16.25
C LEU A 17 -3.67 11.11 15.86
N GLU A 18 -2.99 9.96 15.86
CA GLU A 18 -1.61 9.88 15.37
C GLU A 18 -1.58 10.21 13.86
N PRO A 19 -0.60 10.99 13.38
CA PRO A 19 -0.45 11.24 11.95
C PRO A 19 -0.38 9.95 11.12
N GLY A 20 -1.14 9.90 10.03
CA GLY A 20 -1.25 8.71 9.18
C GLY A 20 -2.32 7.70 9.63
N THR A 21 -3.03 7.96 10.73
CA THR A 21 -4.21 7.20 11.12
C THR A 21 -5.34 7.39 10.12
N GLU A 22 -6.00 6.30 9.75
CA GLU A 22 -7.18 6.31 8.88
C GLU A 22 -8.42 5.85 9.63
N LEU A 23 -9.58 6.29 9.15
CA LEU A 23 -10.90 5.82 9.52
C LEU A 23 -11.53 5.13 8.31
N LEU A 24 -12.27 4.05 8.55
CA LEU A 24 -13.07 3.39 7.53
C LEU A 24 -14.53 3.82 7.63
N THR A 25 -15.15 4.10 6.49
CA THR A 25 -16.61 4.22 6.44
C THR A 25 -17.27 2.85 6.72
N PRO A 26 -18.28 2.74 7.59
CA PRO A 26 -18.72 1.46 8.13
C PRO A 26 -19.29 0.46 7.11
N VAL A 27 -19.86 0.93 6.00
CA VAL A 27 -20.51 0.08 4.98
C VAL A 27 -19.65 -0.03 3.73
N SER A 28 -19.13 1.10 3.24
CA SER A 28 -18.37 1.15 1.99
C SER A 28 -16.88 0.87 2.17
N GLU A 29 -16.40 0.72 3.42
CA GLU A 29 -15.00 0.43 3.78
C GLU A 29 -14.00 1.38 3.09
N ARG A 30 -14.43 2.62 2.80
CA ARG A 30 -13.59 3.64 2.18
C ARG A 30 -12.71 4.27 3.24
N PRO A 31 -11.38 4.25 3.07
CA PRO A 31 -10.47 4.91 3.99
C PRO A 31 -10.53 6.43 3.84
N PHE A 32 -10.49 7.12 4.96
CA PHE A 32 -10.34 8.56 5.02
C PHE A 32 -9.55 8.98 6.26
N GLU A 33 -8.85 10.11 6.18
CA GLU A 33 -8.15 10.71 7.32
C GLU A 33 -8.83 12.00 7.75
N VAL A 34 -8.59 12.41 9.00
CA VAL A 34 -8.92 13.76 9.45
C VAL A 34 -7.81 14.70 9.04
N GLU A 35 -8.12 15.64 8.14
CA GLU A 35 -7.17 16.61 7.61
C GLU A 35 -7.01 17.81 8.56
N ARG A 36 -8.15 18.29 9.09
CA ARG A 36 -8.18 19.39 10.07
C ARG A 36 -9.50 19.44 10.81
N THR A 37 -9.45 19.94 12.04
CA THR A 37 -10.62 20.24 12.86
C THR A 37 -10.83 21.76 12.96
N ASP A 38 -12.01 22.24 12.58
CA ASP A 38 -12.45 23.65 12.70
C ASP A 38 -13.52 23.77 13.81
N ASP A 39 -13.94 24.99 14.15
CA ASP A 39 -14.97 25.23 15.17
C ASP A 39 -16.36 24.69 14.79
N ASP A 40 -16.70 24.70 13.50
CA ASP A 40 -18.01 24.35 12.94
C ASP A 40 -18.01 23.06 12.11
N ARG A 41 -16.84 22.46 11.86
CA ARG A 41 -16.71 21.25 11.03
C ARG A 41 -15.41 20.48 11.28
N ILE A 42 -15.39 19.23 10.84
CA ILE A 42 -14.18 18.42 10.67
C ILE A 42 -13.96 18.22 9.17
N VAL A 43 -12.78 18.52 8.67
CA VAL A 43 -12.42 18.32 7.27
C VAL A 43 -11.74 16.97 7.15
N VAL A 44 -12.30 16.09 6.31
CA VAL A 44 -11.76 14.75 6.05
C VAL A 44 -11.30 14.62 4.61
N ARG A 45 -10.30 13.78 4.37
CA ARG A 45 -9.79 13.48 3.03
C ARG A 45 -9.87 11.98 2.77
N PHE A 46 -10.55 11.59 1.70
CA PHE A 46 -10.65 10.18 1.32
C PHE A 46 -9.38 9.70 0.61
N GLY A 47 -8.82 8.57 1.07
CA GLY A 47 -7.57 8.01 0.55
C GLY A 47 -7.70 7.42 -0.86
N ASP A 48 -8.89 6.92 -1.21
CA ASP A 48 -9.17 6.30 -2.52
C ASP A 48 -9.29 7.31 -3.66
N SER A 49 -9.92 8.46 -3.42
CA SER A 49 -10.23 9.46 -4.45
C SER A 49 -9.45 10.78 -4.29
N GLY A 50 -8.87 11.04 -3.12
CA GLY A 50 -8.34 12.35 -2.75
C GLY A 50 -9.42 13.42 -2.54
N GLU A 51 -10.71 13.04 -2.48
CA GLU A 51 -11.81 13.97 -2.21
C GLU A 51 -11.71 14.50 -0.77
N THR A 52 -11.64 15.82 -0.63
CA THR A 52 -11.81 16.48 0.66
C THR A 52 -13.29 16.81 0.89
N ARG A 53 -13.81 16.47 2.07
CA ARG A 53 -15.20 16.69 2.48
C ARG A 53 -15.30 17.33 3.87
N PRO A 54 -16.10 18.41 4.03
CA PRO A 54 -16.43 18.93 5.35
C PRO A 54 -17.56 18.12 6.01
N LEU A 55 -17.33 17.69 7.25
CA LEU A 55 -18.30 17.11 8.15
C LEU A 55 -18.80 18.19 9.12
N TRP A 56 -20.02 18.68 8.88
CA TRP A 56 -20.56 19.84 9.59
C TRP A 56 -21.12 19.48 10.96
N ARG A 57 -20.84 20.30 11.97
CA ARG A 57 -21.32 20.12 13.35
C ARG A 57 -22.83 19.88 13.40
N GLU A 58 -23.62 20.59 12.61
CA GLU A 58 -25.09 20.45 12.62
C GLU A 58 -25.54 19.06 12.19
N GLN A 59 -24.78 18.38 11.31
CA GLN A 59 -25.09 17.01 10.91
C GLN A 59 -24.70 16.00 11.99
N PHE A 60 -23.65 16.27 12.77
CA PHE A 60 -23.37 15.49 13.98
C PHE A 60 -24.53 15.59 14.97
N VAL A 61 -25.06 16.80 15.23
CA VAL A 61 -26.21 16.97 16.14
C VAL A 61 -27.39 16.09 15.73
N VAL A 62 -27.75 16.08 14.45
CA VAL A 62 -28.85 15.23 13.93
C VAL A 62 -28.56 13.75 14.12
N PHE A 63 -27.32 13.32 13.87
CA PHE A 63 -26.92 11.92 14.04
C PHE A 63 -26.93 11.49 15.52
N LEU A 64 -26.46 12.37 16.41
CA LEU A 64 -26.44 12.14 17.85
C LEU A 64 -27.85 12.10 18.44
N GLU A 65 -28.78 12.96 17.98
CA GLU A 65 -30.19 12.88 18.37
C GLU A 65 -30.81 11.51 18.02
N GLN A 66 -30.42 10.92 16.89
CA GLN A 66 -30.87 9.57 16.51
C GLN A 66 -30.30 8.48 17.43
N LEU A 67 -29.07 8.65 17.92
CA LEU A 67 -28.44 7.75 18.90
C LEU A 67 -29.00 7.93 20.32
N ASP A 68 -29.50 9.12 20.67
CA ASP A 68 -30.22 9.35 21.93
C ASP A 68 -31.58 8.63 21.94
N ASP A 69 -32.21 8.49 20.77
CA ASP A 69 -33.48 7.77 20.58
C ASP A 69 -33.32 6.23 20.52
N GLY A 70 -32.10 5.71 20.34
CA GLY A 70 -31.81 4.28 20.27
C GLY A 70 -30.50 3.94 19.55
N GLU A 71 -30.46 2.79 18.88
CA GLU A 71 -29.28 2.33 18.14
C GLU A 71 -29.40 2.64 16.64
N VAL A 72 -28.29 2.96 16.00
CA VAL A 72 -28.22 3.20 14.55
C VAL A 72 -27.63 1.97 13.86
N SER A 73 -28.40 1.36 12.96
CA SER A 73 -27.94 0.23 12.16
C SER A 73 -26.95 0.68 11.08
N ILE A 74 -25.79 0.01 11.03
CA ILE A 74 -24.71 0.28 10.07
C ILE A 74 -25.16 0.00 8.64
N ASP A 75 -25.81 -1.13 8.38
CA ASP A 75 -26.27 -1.54 7.03
C ASP A 75 -27.17 -0.52 6.32
N HIS A 76 -27.79 0.38 7.07
CA HIS A 76 -28.72 1.38 6.55
C HIS A 76 -28.10 2.77 6.40
N LEU A 77 -26.83 2.93 6.79
CA LEU A 77 -26.10 4.20 6.67
C LEU A 77 -26.00 4.59 5.20
N GLN A 78 -26.39 5.83 4.92
CA GLN A 78 -26.21 6.41 3.60
C GLN A 78 -24.74 6.80 3.42
N PRO A 79 -24.17 6.72 2.20
CA PRO A 79 -22.75 7.05 1.96
C PRO A 79 -22.31 8.45 2.41
N GLY A 80 -23.24 9.41 2.51
CA GLY A 80 -22.95 10.74 3.04
C GLY A 80 -22.86 10.82 4.57
N VAL A 81 -23.42 9.85 5.27
CA VAL A 81 -23.53 9.78 6.75
C VAL A 81 -22.42 8.90 7.33
N GLU A 82 -21.94 7.91 6.59
CA GLU A 82 -20.90 6.98 7.04
C GLU A 82 -19.68 7.65 7.71
N PRO A 83 -19.10 8.75 7.18
CA PRO A 83 -17.96 9.39 7.85
C PRO A 83 -18.30 10.00 9.21
N TYR A 84 -19.54 10.49 9.39
CA TYR A 84 -20.00 11.00 10.68
C TYR A 84 -20.10 9.86 11.69
N ALA A 85 -20.59 8.70 11.26
CA ALA A 85 -20.68 7.50 12.08
C ALA A 85 -19.30 7.07 12.59
N SER A 86 -18.29 6.93 11.72
CA SER A 86 -16.94 6.56 12.16
C SER A 86 -16.33 7.60 13.11
N VAL A 87 -16.48 8.90 12.81
CA VAL A 87 -15.94 9.96 13.66
C VAL A 87 -16.61 10.00 15.04
N VAL A 88 -17.92 9.75 15.14
CA VAL A 88 -18.63 9.70 16.44
C VAL A 88 -18.10 8.58 17.33
N THR A 89 -17.76 7.43 16.75
CA THR A 89 -17.24 6.28 17.51
C THR A 89 -15.84 6.48 18.08
N LEU A 90 -15.15 7.58 17.73
CA LEU A 90 -13.91 7.97 18.40
C LEU A 90 -14.13 8.52 19.81
N ALA A 91 -15.33 9.00 20.10
CA ALA A 91 -15.67 9.54 21.40
C ALA A 91 -16.06 8.39 22.34
N ASP A 92 -15.50 8.39 23.55
CA ASP A 92 -15.61 7.30 24.55
C ASP A 92 -17.07 6.99 24.95
N GLU A 93 -17.98 7.93 24.71
CA GLU A 93 -19.40 7.80 25.00
C GLU A 93 -20.17 6.92 24.01
N TYR A 94 -19.55 6.53 22.90
CA TYR A 94 -20.20 5.75 21.84
C TYR A 94 -19.45 4.45 21.60
N ALA A 95 -20.21 3.37 21.41
CA ALA A 95 -19.71 2.07 21.03
C ALA A 95 -20.24 1.71 19.63
N ALA A 96 -19.43 0.98 18.88
CA ALA A 96 -19.87 0.32 17.66
C ALA A 96 -19.43 -1.14 17.67
N ASP A 97 -20.28 -1.99 17.08
CA ASP A 97 -19.93 -3.34 16.65
C ASP A 97 -20.14 -3.45 15.13
N ASP A 98 -20.17 -4.67 14.60
CA ASP A 98 -20.34 -4.91 13.16
C ASP A 98 -21.76 -4.55 12.64
N GLU A 99 -22.76 -4.41 13.52
CA GLU A 99 -24.17 -4.24 13.14
C GLU A 99 -24.73 -2.84 13.50
N VAL A 100 -24.34 -2.29 14.65
CA VAL A 100 -24.95 -1.08 15.20
C VAL A 100 -23.95 -0.14 15.87
N ILE A 101 -24.35 1.14 15.93
CA ILE A 101 -23.72 2.19 16.73
C ILE A 101 -24.70 2.60 17.83
N ARG A 102 -24.21 2.76 19.05
CA ARG A 102 -25.03 3.06 20.23
C ARG A 102 -24.28 3.88 21.27
N TYR A 103 -25.03 4.49 22.18
CA TYR A 103 -24.47 5.08 23.38
C TYR A 103 -23.88 3.99 24.30
N ASP A 104 -22.67 4.20 24.82
CA ASP A 104 -22.04 3.30 25.76
C ASP A 104 -22.37 3.68 27.21
N THR A 105 -23.40 3.05 27.76
CA THR A 105 -23.82 3.28 29.15
C THR A 105 -22.86 2.69 30.19
N ASP A 106 -22.02 1.73 29.79
CA ASP A 106 -21.21 0.93 30.72
C ASP A 106 -19.72 1.33 30.71
N GLY A 107 -19.30 2.24 29.81
CA GLY A 107 -17.91 2.69 29.67
C GLY A 107 -16.95 1.53 29.37
N SER A 108 -17.43 0.57 28.59
CA SER A 108 -16.75 -0.69 28.24
C SER A 108 -16.36 -0.76 26.77
N ALA A 109 -16.72 0.26 25.98
CA ALA A 109 -16.28 0.42 24.61
C ALA A 109 -14.75 0.41 24.53
N GLY A 110 -14.23 -0.42 23.64
CA GLY A 110 -12.83 -0.36 23.26
C GLY A 110 -12.59 0.74 22.22
N GLU A 111 -11.45 0.67 21.57
CA GLU A 111 -11.12 1.50 20.41
C GLU A 111 -12.16 1.29 19.29
N SER A 112 -12.46 2.36 18.53
CA SER A 112 -13.43 2.29 17.44
C SER A 112 -13.07 1.17 16.45
N PRO A 113 -14.02 0.32 16.04
CA PRO A 113 -13.77 -0.73 15.04
C PRO A 113 -13.46 -0.15 13.66
N PHE A 114 -13.73 1.14 13.45
CA PHE A 114 -13.46 1.85 12.21
C PHE A 114 -12.11 2.55 12.20
N LEU A 115 -11.39 2.55 13.32
CA LEU A 115 -10.07 3.15 13.42
C LEU A 115 -9.01 2.18 12.91
N VAL A 116 -8.22 2.66 11.96
CA VAL A 116 -7.06 1.93 11.42
C VAL A 116 -5.82 2.67 11.89
N PRO A 117 -5.03 2.07 12.82
CA PRO A 117 -3.80 2.67 13.31
C PRO A 117 -2.85 3.05 12.16
N ALA A 118 -2.08 4.12 12.34
CA ALA A 118 -1.15 4.61 11.32
C ALA A 118 -0.20 3.51 10.79
N ALA A 119 0.27 2.63 11.68
CA ALA A 119 1.13 1.50 11.31
C ALA A 119 0.49 0.54 10.30
N ASP A 120 -0.84 0.39 10.34
CA ASP A 120 -1.65 -0.51 9.51
C ASP A 120 -2.22 0.20 8.27
N ALA A 121 -2.50 1.50 8.36
CA ALA A 121 -3.04 2.32 7.27
C ALA A 121 -2.07 2.52 6.10
N ARG A 122 -0.75 2.52 6.35
CA ARG A 122 0.28 2.75 5.32
C ARG A 122 0.06 1.90 4.07
N ASN A 123 -0.02 2.55 2.92
CA ASN A 123 -0.17 1.87 1.64
C ASN A 123 1.14 1.18 1.20
N PRO A 124 1.12 0.26 0.23
CA PRO A 124 2.31 -0.51 -0.12
C PRO A 124 3.53 0.33 -0.55
N PRO A 125 3.39 1.41 -1.35
CA PRO A 125 4.49 2.34 -1.61
C PRO A 125 5.07 3.03 -0.36
N GLU A 126 4.23 3.52 0.55
CA GLU A 126 4.67 4.18 1.80
C GLU A 126 5.47 3.23 2.68
N ARG A 127 4.99 1.99 2.87
CA ARG A 127 5.74 0.98 3.62
C ARG A 127 7.13 0.75 3.05
N VAL A 128 7.23 0.58 1.72
CA VAL A 128 8.54 0.41 1.06
C VAL A 128 9.45 1.61 1.29
N HIS A 129 8.90 2.82 1.23
CA HIS A 129 9.66 4.04 1.47
C HIS A 129 10.22 4.08 2.90
N ASP A 130 9.35 3.92 3.90
CA ASP A 130 9.73 4.03 5.31
C ASP A 130 10.69 2.91 5.72
N ASP A 131 10.40 1.67 5.33
CA ASP A 131 11.24 0.51 5.65
C ASP A 131 12.61 0.63 4.95
N ALA A 132 12.67 1.22 3.74
CA ALA A 132 13.93 1.48 3.04
C ALA A 132 14.76 2.58 3.70
N LEU A 133 14.12 3.62 4.26
CA LEU A 133 14.83 4.64 5.05
C LEU A 133 15.40 4.05 6.35
N LEU A 134 14.63 3.22 7.04
CA LEU A 134 15.10 2.50 8.22
C LEU A 134 16.25 1.56 7.89
N LEU A 135 16.15 0.81 6.78
CA LEU A 135 17.23 -0.05 6.31
C LEU A 135 18.48 0.75 5.95
N ALA A 136 18.33 1.90 5.28
CA ALA A 136 19.45 2.78 4.94
C ALA A 136 20.16 3.27 6.21
N ALA A 137 19.41 3.77 7.20
CA ALA A 137 19.98 4.21 8.48
C ALA A 137 20.70 3.05 9.20
N LEU A 138 20.10 1.86 9.24
CA LEU A 138 20.73 0.69 9.84
C LEU A 138 22.05 0.32 9.12
N LEU A 139 22.09 0.39 7.79
CA LEU A 139 23.29 0.11 7.00
C LEU A 139 24.39 1.16 7.18
N GLU A 140 24.05 2.39 7.54
CA GLU A 140 25.03 3.44 7.87
C GLU A 140 25.68 3.22 9.23
N GLU A 141 24.93 2.65 10.19
CA GLU A 141 25.43 2.33 11.53
C GLU A 141 26.22 1.01 11.58
N LEU A 142 25.79 0.02 10.79
CA LEU A 142 26.42 -1.30 10.74
C LEU A 142 27.58 -1.34 9.75
N ASP A 143 28.65 -2.06 10.12
CA ASP A 143 29.64 -2.53 9.14
C ASP A 143 29.06 -3.74 8.38
N ALA A 144 28.09 -3.47 7.51
CA ALA A 144 27.31 -4.48 6.81
C ALA A 144 28.12 -5.32 5.80
N ASP A 145 29.35 -4.89 5.48
CA ASP A 145 30.29 -5.62 4.62
C ASP A 145 30.93 -6.82 5.35
N GLU A 146 30.84 -6.89 6.68
CA GLU A 146 31.32 -8.03 7.47
C GLU A 146 30.22 -8.60 8.41
N PRO A 147 29.14 -9.21 7.88
CA PRO A 147 28.01 -9.69 8.69
C PRO A 147 28.41 -10.68 9.79
N THR A 148 29.49 -11.42 9.61
CA THR A 148 30.00 -12.38 10.62
C THR A 148 30.54 -11.71 11.89
N ALA A 149 30.83 -10.42 11.85
CA ALA A 149 31.29 -9.65 13.01
C ALA A 149 30.12 -9.07 13.83
N LEU A 150 28.92 -9.05 13.26
CA LEU A 150 27.71 -8.52 13.90
C LEU A 150 27.19 -9.48 14.98
N ASP A 151 26.59 -8.92 16.03
CA ASP A 151 25.86 -9.72 17.01
C ASP A 151 24.52 -10.23 16.46
N THR A 152 23.88 -11.11 17.22
CA THR A 152 22.63 -11.76 16.79
C THR A 152 21.47 -10.78 16.65
N ASP A 153 21.42 -9.74 17.48
CA ASP A 153 20.33 -8.76 17.45
C ASP A 153 20.47 -7.90 16.18
N SER A 154 21.68 -7.40 15.89
CA SER A 154 21.99 -6.64 14.68
C SER A 154 21.75 -7.45 13.40
N LEU A 155 22.11 -8.74 13.39
CA LEU A 155 21.81 -9.64 12.28
C LEU A 155 20.31 -9.88 12.10
N THR A 156 19.56 -9.95 13.20
CA THR A 156 18.11 -10.12 13.16
C THR A 156 17.44 -8.89 12.57
N ASP A 157 17.81 -7.70 13.04
CA ASP A 157 17.26 -6.42 12.56
C ASP A 157 17.58 -6.21 11.07
N LEU A 158 18.83 -6.44 10.66
CA LEU A 158 19.23 -6.37 9.26
C LEU A 158 18.43 -7.34 8.39
N TYR A 159 18.24 -8.59 8.84
CA TYR A 159 17.50 -9.60 8.09
C TYR A 159 16.04 -9.21 7.92
N VAL A 160 15.38 -8.77 8.99
CA VAL A 160 13.96 -8.39 8.97
C VAL A 160 13.73 -7.20 8.04
N LEU A 161 14.46 -6.10 8.23
CA LEU A 161 14.29 -4.90 7.39
C LEU A 161 14.63 -5.17 5.93
N ALA A 162 15.71 -5.91 5.64
CA ALA A 162 16.04 -6.28 4.27
C ALA A 162 14.94 -7.16 3.62
N SER A 163 14.36 -8.08 4.39
CA SER A 163 13.26 -8.93 3.93
C SER A 163 11.99 -8.11 3.64
N ASP A 164 11.63 -7.17 4.52
CA ASP A 164 10.45 -6.32 4.35
C ASP A 164 10.60 -5.40 3.13
N VAL A 165 11.75 -4.74 2.99
CA VAL A 165 12.06 -3.94 1.80
C VAL A 165 12.04 -4.78 0.54
N GLN A 166 12.59 -6.00 0.55
CA GLN A 166 12.57 -6.91 -0.60
C GLN A 166 11.13 -7.24 -1.01
N HIS A 167 10.29 -7.68 -0.07
CA HIS A 167 8.93 -8.13 -0.35
C HIS A 167 8.01 -6.96 -0.74
N GLY A 168 8.13 -5.84 -0.05
CA GLY A 168 7.40 -4.61 -0.37
C GLY A 168 7.78 -4.11 -1.76
N SER A 169 9.08 -3.99 -2.04
CA SER A 169 9.58 -3.54 -3.35
C SER A 169 9.13 -4.47 -4.47
N ASP A 170 9.11 -5.79 -4.25
CA ASP A 170 8.60 -6.75 -5.23
C ASP A 170 7.09 -6.57 -5.49
N ARG A 171 6.30 -6.26 -4.46
CA ARG A 171 4.86 -5.97 -4.60
C ARG A 171 4.63 -4.70 -5.45
N VAL A 172 5.34 -3.61 -5.15
CA VAL A 172 5.28 -2.36 -5.92
C VAL A 172 5.77 -2.59 -7.36
N ARG A 173 6.86 -3.34 -7.55
CA ARG A 173 7.35 -3.71 -8.88
C ARG A 173 6.31 -4.50 -9.68
N ARG A 174 5.57 -5.40 -9.03
CA ARG A 174 4.51 -6.19 -9.67
C ARG A 174 3.30 -5.34 -10.05
N SER A 175 2.90 -4.33 -9.27
CA SER A 175 1.78 -3.46 -9.64
C SER A 175 2.06 -2.62 -10.90
N ALA A 176 3.33 -2.32 -11.18
CA ALA A 176 3.72 -1.66 -12.43
C ALA A 176 3.67 -2.58 -13.67
N ARG A 177 3.60 -3.90 -13.51
CA ARG A 177 3.73 -4.86 -14.61
C ARG A 177 2.59 -4.76 -15.62
N GLU A 178 1.34 -4.81 -15.18
CA GLU A 178 0.17 -4.77 -16.06
C GLU A 178 0.11 -3.45 -16.85
N PRO A 179 0.22 -2.27 -16.22
CA PRO A 179 0.31 -1.00 -16.95
C PRO A 179 1.44 -0.97 -17.99
N LEU A 180 2.61 -1.56 -17.69
CA LEU A 180 3.71 -1.64 -18.65
C LEU A 180 3.37 -2.57 -19.83
N LEU A 181 2.74 -3.71 -19.59
CA LEU A 181 2.34 -4.66 -20.65
C LEU A 181 1.27 -4.08 -21.59
N GLU A 182 0.36 -3.26 -21.07
CA GLU A 182 -0.61 -2.52 -21.90
C GLU A 182 0.06 -1.52 -22.84
N ARG A 183 1.21 -0.97 -22.43
CA ARG A 183 1.97 0.03 -23.18
C ARG A 183 3.01 -0.59 -24.13
N LEU A 184 3.47 -1.80 -23.83
CA LEU A 184 4.48 -2.52 -24.61
C LEU A 184 3.84 -3.41 -25.68
N GLY A 185 4.09 -3.07 -26.95
CA GLY A 185 3.82 -3.97 -28.07
C GLY A 185 4.71 -5.24 -28.03
N PRO A 186 4.41 -6.24 -28.88
CA PRO A 186 5.26 -7.40 -29.06
C PRO A 186 6.70 -6.98 -29.40
N ASP A 187 7.69 -7.58 -28.72
CA ASP A 187 9.14 -7.36 -28.92
C ASP A 187 9.62 -5.91 -28.74
N GLN A 188 8.81 -5.03 -28.15
CA GLN A 188 9.20 -3.64 -27.88
C GLN A 188 9.97 -3.50 -26.57
N GLU A 189 10.91 -2.56 -26.57
CA GLU A 189 11.64 -2.11 -25.38
C GLU A 189 11.18 -0.70 -24.98
N LEU A 190 11.13 -0.44 -23.68
CA LEU A 190 10.93 0.89 -23.11
C LEU A 190 12.14 1.23 -22.24
N HIS A 191 12.75 2.36 -22.54
CA HIS A 191 13.83 2.93 -21.75
C HIS A 191 13.27 4.03 -20.85
N GLY A 192 13.45 3.85 -19.55
CA GLY A 192 13.18 4.87 -18.53
C GLY A 192 14.48 5.48 -18.03
N ARG A 193 14.39 6.38 -17.04
CA ARG A 193 15.58 7.04 -16.49
C ARG A 193 16.60 6.06 -15.88
N TYR A 194 16.13 5.01 -15.19
CA TYR A 194 16.98 4.13 -14.39
C TYR A 194 17.23 2.75 -15.02
N GLY A 195 16.78 2.54 -16.26
CA GLY A 195 16.95 1.26 -16.93
C GLY A 195 15.98 1.01 -18.07
N THR A 196 16.10 -0.17 -18.66
CA THR A 196 15.33 -0.61 -19.82
C THR A 196 14.55 -1.88 -19.50
N VAL A 197 13.31 -1.94 -19.98
CA VAL A 197 12.44 -3.11 -19.90
C VAL A 197 11.95 -3.54 -21.28
N ARG A 198 11.62 -4.82 -21.44
CA ARG A 198 11.07 -5.39 -22.66
C ARG A 198 9.89 -6.31 -22.34
N ARG A 199 8.91 -6.39 -23.24
CA ARG A 199 7.90 -7.45 -23.19
C ARG A 199 8.51 -8.77 -23.64
N THR A 200 8.37 -9.80 -22.82
CA THR A 200 8.87 -11.14 -23.13
C THR A 200 7.79 -12.16 -22.91
N THR A 201 7.81 -13.19 -23.73
CA THR A 201 6.89 -14.31 -23.65
C THR A 201 7.65 -15.53 -23.15
N ARG A 202 7.04 -16.28 -22.23
CA ARG A 202 7.51 -17.59 -21.82
C ARG A 202 6.39 -18.59 -22.04
N GLU A 203 6.67 -19.63 -22.80
CA GLU A 203 5.75 -20.75 -22.93
C GLU A 203 6.03 -21.78 -21.84
N ARG A 204 4.97 -22.20 -21.15
CA ARG A 204 4.98 -23.34 -20.25
C ARG A 204 4.17 -24.45 -20.90
N ARG A 205 4.83 -25.54 -21.25
CA ARG A 205 4.15 -26.78 -21.64
C ARG A 205 4.02 -27.71 -20.45
N GLN A 206 2.83 -28.25 -20.22
CA GLN A 206 2.55 -29.27 -19.20
C GLN A 206 1.86 -30.47 -19.87
N PRO A 207 2.29 -31.72 -19.61
CA PRO A 207 1.60 -32.88 -20.18
C PRO A 207 0.13 -32.85 -19.78
N LYS A 208 -0.74 -33.13 -20.74
CA LYS A 208 -2.16 -33.38 -20.50
C LYS A 208 -2.34 -34.59 -19.58
N ASP A 209 -3.56 -34.80 -19.13
CA ASP A 209 -3.88 -36.00 -18.36
C ASP A 209 -3.60 -37.27 -19.20
N ALA A 210 -3.31 -38.37 -18.49
CA ALA A 210 -2.89 -39.60 -19.12
C ALA A 210 -3.94 -40.19 -20.08
N GLU A 211 -5.23 -39.98 -19.81
CA GLU A 211 -6.31 -40.47 -20.67
C GLU A 211 -6.31 -39.74 -22.01
N THR A 212 -6.22 -38.41 -21.98
CA THR A 212 -6.10 -37.60 -23.20
C THR A 212 -4.86 -37.96 -24.03
N ILE A 213 -3.71 -38.13 -23.36
CA ILE A 213 -2.46 -38.52 -24.03
C ILE A 213 -2.59 -39.90 -24.67
N PHE A 214 -3.07 -40.89 -23.94
CA PHE A 214 -3.21 -42.25 -24.48
C PHE A 214 -4.24 -42.33 -25.61
N ALA A 215 -5.32 -41.55 -25.54
CA ALA A 215 -6.28 -41.45 -26.64
C ALA A 215 -5.63 -40.90 -27.91
N ALA A 216 -4.81 -39.85 -27.79
CA ALA A 216 -4.07 -39.29 -28.93
C ALA A 216 -3.05 -40.28 -29.53
N LEU A 217 -2.37 -41.06 -28.69
CA LEU A 217 -1.47 -42.13 -29.16
C LEU A 217 -2.24 -43.25 -29.88
N ASP A 218 -3.36 -43.70 -29.32
CA ASP A 218 -4.17 -44.79 -29.88
C ASP A 218 -4.78 -44.42 -31.23
N GLU A 219 -5.24 -43.18 -31.41
CA GLU A 219 -5.79 -42.67 -32.68
C GLU A 219 -4.77 -42.74 -33.83
N ARG A 220 -3.47 -42.58 -33.50
CA ARG A 220 -2.37 -42.66 -34.46
C ARG A 220 -1.68 -44.02 -34.51
N GLY A 221 -2.18 -45.00 -33.75
CA GLY A 221 -1.59 -46.34 -33.65
C GLY A 221 -0.20 -46.38 -33.03
N ILE A 222 0.14 -45.38 -32.20
CA ILE A 222 1.43 -45.29 -31.50
C ILE A 222 1.37 -46.18 -30.26
N PRO A 223 2.30 -47.14 -30.06
CA PRO A 223 2.24 -48.04 -28.93
C PRO A 223 2.40 -47.30 -27.59
N ARG A 224 1.39 -47.37 -26.72
CA ARG A 224 1.40 -46.79 -25.36
C ARG A 224 2.61 -47.18 -24.49
N GLU A 225 3.24 -48.33 -24.78
CA GLU A 225 4.44 -48.80 -24.10
C GLU A 225 5.66 -47.90 -24.29
N TRP A 226 5.64 -47.03 -25.31
CA TRP A 226 6.68 -46.03 -25.57
C TRP A 226 6.63 -44.89 -24.54
N VAL A 227 5.48 -44.67 -23.88
CA VAL A 227 5.27 -43.68 -22.82
C VAL A 227 4.84 -44.41 -21.54
N THR A 228 5.76 -45.24 -21.01
CA THR A 228 5.58 -45.92 -19.72
C THR A 228 5.62 -44.90 -18.58
N GLY A 229 4.45 -44.34 -18.26
CA GLY A 229 4.30 -43.15 -17.42
C GLY A 229 4.35 -41.87 -18.27
N VAL A 230 3.41 -40.95 -18.03
CA VAL A 230 3.34 -39.64 -18.70
C VAL A 230 4.55 -38.81 -18.25
N ASP A 231 5.64 -38.94 -19.00
CA ASP A 231 6.91 -38.27 -18.76
C ASP A 231 7.21 -37.36 -19.96
N ARG A 232 7.63 -36.12 -19.68
CA ARG A 232 7.91 -35.10 -20.70
C ARG A 232 8.98 -35.57 -21.67
N ASP A 233 10.07 -36.13 -21.17
CA ASP A 233 11.20 -36.54 -22.02
C ASP A 233 10.78 -37.64 -23.00
N LYS A 234 9.87 -38.53 -22.58
CA LYS A 234 9.35 -39.61 -23.43
C LYS A 234 8.35 -39.09 -24.47
N LEU A 235 7.45 -38.17 -24.07
CA LEU A 235 6.52 -37.53 -24.99
C LEU A 235 7.27 -36.76 -26.07
N ASP A 236 8.32 -36.03 -25.69
CA ASP A 236 9.16 -35.28 -26.64
C ASP A 236 9.84 -36.20 -27.66
N VAL A 237 10.30 -37.39 -27.24
CA VAL A 237 10.85 -38.41 -28.14
C VAL A 237 9.77 -38.92 -29.10
N VAL A 238 8.54 -39.18 -28.61
CA VAL A 238 7.42 -39.63 -29.45
C VAL A 238 7.05 -38.56 -30.47
N LEU A 239 6.90 -37.30 -30.05
CA LEU A 239 6.63 -36.16 -30.93
C LEU A 239 7.71 -35.99 -32.02
N ALA A 240 8.98 -36.23 -31.68
CA ALA A 240 10.08 -36.09 -32.64
C ALA A 240 10.13 -37.19 -33.72
N VAL A 241 9.52 -38.36 -33.48
CA VAL A 241 9.60 -39.53 -34.38
C VAL A 241 8.25 -39.96 -34.97
N THR A 242 7.17 -39.23 -34.65
CA THR A 242 5.81 -39.52 -35.11
C THR A 242 5.14 -38.24 -35.64
N ASP A 243 3.97 -38.38 -36.28
CA ASP A 243 3.16 -37.24 -36.74
C ASP A 243 2.22 -36.70 -35.63
N LEU A 244 2.49 -37.04 -34.36
CA LEU A 244 1.76 -36.53 -33.21
C LEU A 244 2.16 -35.07 -32.98
N GLU A 245 1.19 -34.18 -32.82
CA GLU A 245 1.44 -32.77 -32.59
C GLU A 245 1.50 -32.45 -31.10
N GLU A 246 2.35 -31.49 -30.74
CA GLU A 246 2.54 -31.03 -29.36
C GLU A 246 1.22 -30.65 -28.65
N PRO A 247 0.27 -29.89 -29.24
CA PRO A 247 -1.01 -29.58 -28.60
C PRO A 247 -1.94 -30.78 -28.41
N GLU A 248 -1.67 -31.94 -29.00
CA GLU A 248 -2.45 -33.17 -28.76
C GLU A 248 -2.10 -33.80 -27.40
N VAL A 249 -0.88 -33.57 -26.88
CA VAL A 249 -0.37 -34.19 -25.65
C VAL A 249 0.09 -33.21 -24.58
N TYR A 250 0.28 -31.94 -24.93
CA TYR A 250 0.65 -30.86 -24.00
C TYR A 250 -0.43 -29.78 -23.96
N ASP A 251 -0.70 -29.28 -22.75
CA ASP A 251 -1.29 -27.96 -22.53
C ASP A 251 -0.16 -26.94 -22.60
N ILE A 252 -0.26 -26.00 -23.54
CA ILE A 252 0.74 -24.93 -23.75
C ILE A 252 0.11 -23.63 -23.28
N GLU A 253 0.66 -23.07 -22.22
CA GLU A 253 0.28 -21.78 -21.65
C GLU A 253 1.34 -20.74 -21.99
N GLU A 254 0.89 -19.61 -22.53
CA GLU A 254 1.76 -18.47 -22.84
C GLU A 254 1.71 -17.44 -21.70
N ASP A 255 2.82 -17.27 -20.99
CA ASP A 255 2.99 -16.23 -19.97
C ASP A 255 3.71 -15.01 -20.55
N VAL A 256 3.01 -13.88 -20.64
CA VAL A 256 3.60 -12.60 -21.02
C VAL A 256 4.08 -11.85 -19.78
N TYR A 257 5.34 -11.41 -19.75
CA TYR A 257 5.93 -10.69 -18.64
C TYR A 257 6.85 -9.55 -19.08
N VAL A 258 7.09 -8.62 -18.16
CA VAL A 258 8.06 -7.55 -18.36
C VAL A 258 9.42 -8.03 -17.87
N GLN A 259 10.41 -8.05 -18.76
CA GLN A 259 11.79 -8.38 -18.45
C GLN A 259 12.60 -7.08 -18.32
N LYS A 260 13.32 -6.90 -17.20
CA LYS A 260 14.37 -5.87 -17.09
C LYS A 260 15.58 -6.31 -17.91
N THR A 261 15.97 -5.51 -18.91
CA THR A 261 17.08 -5.83 -19.84
C THR A 261 18.31 -4.96 -19.62
N GLY A 262 18.16 -3.79 -18.99
CA GLY A 262 19.26 -2.88 -18.68
C GLY A 262 19.03 -2.10 -17.40
N VAL A 263 20.11 -1.61 -16.80
CA VAL A 263 20.11 -0.73 -15.62
C VAL A 263 21.14 0.37 -15.87
N ASP A 264 20.73 1.62 -15.65
CA ASP A 264 21.59 2.79 -15.83
C ASP A 264 22.13 3.24 -14.47
N GLU A 265 23.20 2.58 -13.99
CA GLU A 265 23.78 2.86 -12.67
C GLU A 265 24.38 4.28 -12.57
N ASP A 266 24.97 4.79 -13.66
CA ASP A 266 25.54 6.15 -13.69
C ASP A 266 24.48 7.22 -13.41
N GLU A 267 23.27 7.06 -13.98
CA GLU A 267 22.15 8.00 -13.75
C GLU A 267 21.65 7.92 -12.31
N LYS A 268 21.59 6.71 -11.71
CA LYS A 268 21.25 6.57 -10.30
C LYS A 268 22.27 7.25 -9.40
N TYR A 269 23.56 7.01 -9.64
CA TYR A 269 24.64 7.59 -8.85
C TYR A 269 24.66 9.13 -8.97
N SER A 270 24.54 9.64 -10.19
CA SER A 270 24.42 11.08 -10.45
C SER A 270 23.24 11.71 -9.70
N ARG A 271 22.08 11.03 -9.69
CA ARG A 271 20.90 11.50 -8.96
C ARG A 271 21.11 11.50 -7.46
N LEU A 272 21.71 10.45 -6.90
CA LEU A 272 22.03 10.36 -5.47
C LEU A 272 23.02 11.45 -5.06
N GLN A 273 24.08 11.65 -5.84
CA GLN A 273 25.05 12.72 -5.59
C GLN A 273 24.36 14.09 -5.58
N GLY A 274 23.51 14.38 -6.56
CA GLY A 274 22.79 15.65 -6.59
C GLY A 274 21.77 15.83 -5.45
N ILE A 275 21.30 14.74 -4.83
CA ILE A 275 20.50 14.82 -3.60
C ILE A 275 21.40 15.12 -2.41
N ALA A 276 22.54 14.42 -2.29
CA ALA A 276 23.52 14.65 -1.23
C ALA A 276 24.05 16.09 -1.25
N ASP A 277 24.47 16.60 -2.41
CA ASP A 277 24.94 17.97 -2.58
C ASP A 277 23.89 19.00 -2.10
N ARG A 278 22.60 18.74 -2.39
CA ARG A 278 21.51 19.61 -1.96
C ARG A 278 21.26 19.56 -0.45
N ILE A 279 21.46 18.40 0.18
CA ILE A 279 21.37 18.26 1.63
C ILE A 279 22.52 19.05 2.27
N ASP A 280 23.75 18.90 1.76
CA ASP A 280 24.93 19.63 2.25
C ASP A 280 24.75 21.15 2.14
N ASP A 281 24.18 21.66 1.03
CA ASP A 281 23.89 23.09 0.85
C ASP A 281 22.88 23.60 1.90
N LEU A 282 21.86 22.81 2.21
CA LEU A 282 20.84 23.12 3.24
C LEU A 282 21.37 22.98 4.68
N GLU A 283 22.41 22.21 4.90
CA GLU A 283 23.08 22.12 6.21
C GLU A 283 24.16 23.19 6.38
N GLY A 284 24.68 23.71 5.26
CA GLY A 284 25.72 24.73 5.21
C GLY A 284 25.21 26.17 5.31
N ALA A 285 26.04 27.11 4.82
CA ALA A 285 25.81 28.54 4.96
C ALA A 285 24.51 29.04 4.30
N GLU A 286 24.09 28.43 3.19
CA GLU A 286 22.80 28.77 2.57
C GLU A 286 21.62 28.40 3.47
N GLY A 287 21.68 27.23 4.12
CA GLY A 287 20.71 26.83 5.13
C GLY A 287 20.70 27.72 6.37
N GLU A 288 21.87 28.18 6.83
CA GLU A 288 21.98 29.15 7.93
C GLU A 288 21.34 30.49 7.55
N GLU A 289 21.62 31.02 6.36
CA GLU A 289 20.99 32.26 5.86
C GLU A 289 19.47 32.14 5.76
N LEU A 290 18.94 31.00 5.32
CA LEU A 290 17.50 30.73 5.26
C LEU A 290 16.85 30.68 6.65
N ARG A 291 17.54 30.13 7.66
CA ARG A 291 17.04 30.09 9.05
C ARG A 291 17.01 31.50 9.64
N ASP A 292 18.07 32.28 9.44
CA ASP A 292 18.14 33.67 9.88
C ASP A 292 17.01 34.51 9.23
N GLU A 293 16.72 34.30 7.94
CA GLU A 293 15.60 34.98 7.27
C GLU A 293 14.24 34.57 7.82
N LEU A 294 14.06 33.29 8.16
CA LEU A 294 12.84 32.77 8.80
C LEU A 294 12.61 33.40 10.18
N ASP A 295 13.65 33.44 11.02
CA ASP A 295 13.60 34.08 12.34
C ASP A 295 13.24 35.57 12.22
N ASP A 296 13.86 36.29 11.29
CA ASP A 296 13.54 37.70 11.00
C ASP A 296 12.06 37.88 10.57
N ILE A 297 11.50 36.92 9.82
CA ILE A 297 10.09 36.95 9.40
C ILE A 297 9.15 36.64 10.56
N GLU A 298 9.48 35.65 11.40
CA GLU A 298 8.70 35.28 12.59
C GLU A 298 8.65 36.44 13.59
N ASP A 299 9.79 37.08 13.88
CA ASP A 299 9.88 38.27 14.73
C ASP A 299 8.96 39.40 14.23
N ARG A 300 8.93 39.63 12.91
CA ARG A 300 8.07 40.64 12.28
C ARG A 300 6.59 40.27 12.37
N LEU A 301 6.25 38.98 12.28
CA LEU A 301 4.88 38.49 12.45
C LEU A 301 4.41 38.63 13.91
N GLU A 302 5.27 38.29 14.88
CA GLU A 302 4.98 38.49 16.30
C GLU A 302 4.80 39.98 16.66
N GLU A 303 5.65 40.86 16.13
CA GLU A 303 5.50 42.31 16.30
C GLU A 303 4.17 42.79 15.71
N ALA A 304 3.79 42.31 14.51
CA ALA A 304 2.53 42.67 13.89
C ALA A 304 1.30 42.15 14.67
N LEU A 305 1.38 40.94 15.24
CA LEU A 305 0.30 40.32 16.01
C LEU A 305 0.17 40.88 17.44
N SER A 306 1.24 41.42 18.01
CA SER A 306 1.24 42.05 19.33
C SER A 306 0.91 43.55 19.31
N ALA A 307 0.83 44.16 18.13
CA ALA A 307 0.52 45.57 17.93
C ALA A 307 -0.99 45.91 17.93
N ASP A 308 -1.88 44.94 18.20
CA ASP A 308 -3.35 45.11 18.34
C ASP A 308 -3.84 44.85 19.78
#